data_AF-A0A9D9EI86-F1
#
_entry.id   AF-A0A9D9EI86-F1
#
_cell.length_a   1.000
_cell.length_b   1.000
_cell.length_c   1.000
_cell.angle_alpha   90.00
_cell.angle_beta   90.00
_cell.angle_gamma   90.00
#
_symmetry.space_group_name_H-M   'P 1'
#
loop_
_entity.id
_entity.type
_entity.pdbx_description
1 polymer ?
#
loop_
_entity_poly.entity_id
_entity_poly.type
_entity_poly.pdbx_seq_one_letter_code
_entity_poly.pdbx_strand_id
1 'polypeptide(L)'
;MKNLNFLSEFMEKCGYSTGDIARAVGLQRQAVTRWLVVDDTKLSYVIKFSEAIGCDFLISYEVPEVSQERTNMAIDKALFNKTIQGFMDSRLAFLRLALWKTNTTYTALADKLGLSRSSVQNWLMKDDISFRYIYLIAEAMDWTVDIYFRAKEKAE
;
A
#
# COMPACT_ATOMS: atom_id res chain seq x y z
N MET A 1 13.86 -7.20 -8.57
CA MET A 1 13.68 -6.02 -7.69
C MET A 1 13.41 -6.55 -6.30
N LYS A 2 14.02 -5.99 -5.23
CA LYS A 2 13.71 -6.41 -3.86
C LYS A 2 12.55 -5.59 -3.30
N ASN A 3 11.47 -6.25 -2.87
CA ASN A 3 10.26 -5.60 -2.38
C ASN A 3 10.49 -4.79 -1.10
N LEU A 4 11.37 -5.24 -0.20
CA LEU A 4 11.62 -4.59 1.09
C LEU A 4 12.93 -3.79 1.12
N ASN A 5 13.48 -3.44 -0.05
CA ASN A 5 14.70 -2.64 -0.12
C ASN A 5 14.50 -1.26 0.52
N PHE A 6 13.34 -0.62 0.30
CA PHE A 6 12.98 0.67 0.89
C PHE A 6 13.06 0.63 2.43
N LEU A 7 12.63 -0.48 3.05
CA LEU A 7 12.65 -0.66 4.50
C LEU A 7 14.08 -0.86 5.00
N SER A 8 14.87 -1.65 4.28
CA SER A 8 16.27 -1.92 4.63
C SER A 8 17.11 -0.64 4.57
N GLU A 9 16.95 0.16 3.52
CA GLU A 9 17.64 1.45 3.38
C GLU A 9 17.21 2.45 4.45
N PHE A 10 15.91 2.51 4.76
CA PHE A 10 15.39 3.38 5.81
C PHE A 10 15.98 3.00 7.18
N MET A 11 16.03 1.70 7.49
CA MET A 11 16.64 1.20 8.70
C MET A 11 18.12 1.59 8.81
N GLU A 12 18.89 1.42 7.74
CA GLU A 12 20.31 1.77 7.70
C GLU A 12 20.53 3.28 7.90
N LYS A 13 19.77 4.12 7.20
CA LYS A 13 19.88 5.58 7.28
C LYS A 13 19.48 6.14 8.65
N CYS A 14 18.48 5.55 9.30
CA CYS A 14 17.98 6.02 10.59
C CYS A 14 18.58 5.27 11.79
N GLY A 15 19.44 4.26 11.56
CA GLY A 15 20.05 3.47 12.63
C GLY A 15 19.11 2.50 13.34
N TYR A 16 18.02 2.06 12.70
CA TYR A 16 17.08 1.10 13.27
C TYR A 16 17.54 -0.34 13.04
N SER A 17 17.39 -1.19 14.07
CA SER A 17 17.65 -2.62 13.96
C SER A 17 16.38 -3.42 13.72
N THR A 18 16.54 -4.69 13.31
CA THR A 18 15.41 -5.65 13.25
C THR A 18 14.76 -5.86 14.61
N GLY A 19 15.50 -5.64 15.71
CA GLY A 19 14.96 -5.69 17.07
C GLY A 19 14.02 -4.52 17.39
N ASP A 20 14.30 -3.33 16.86
CA ASP A 20 13.47 -2.15 17.08
C ASP A 20 12.14 -2.26 16.35
N ILE A 21 12.17 -2.71 15.09
CA ILE A 21 10.95 -3.03 14.33
C ILE A 21 10.15 -4.09 15.08
N ALA A 22 10.79 -5.19 15.50
CA ALA A 22 10.11 -6.28 16.19
C ALA A 22 9.39 -5.80 17.47
N ARG A 23 10.04 -4.93 18.25
CA ARG A 23 9.45 -4.30 19.43
C ARG A 23 8.27 -3.41 19.08
N ALA A 24 8.39 -2.57 18.06
CA ALA A 24 7.32 -1.68 17.61
C ALA A 24 6.08 -2.44 17.12
N VAL A 25 6.28 -3.51 16.35
CA VAL A 25 5.18 -4.25 15.73
C VAL A 25 4.62 -5.36 16.63
N GLY A 26 5.32 -5.70 17.73
CA GLY A 26 4.91 -6.72 18.70
C GLY A 26 5.20 -8.15 18.22
N LEU A 27 6.32 -8.35 17.54
CA LEU A 27 6.75 -9.65 17.01
C LEU A 27 8.12 -10.04 17.55
N GLN A 28 8.50 -11.30 17.32
CA GLN A 28 9.86 -11.76 17.59
C GLN A 28 10.82 -11.23 16.52
N ARG A 29 12.06 -10.91 16.93
CA ARG A 29 13.13 -10.45 16.02
C ARG A 29 13.34 -11.40 14.83
N GLN A 30 13.26 -12.71 15.06
CA GLN A 30 13.41 -13.73 14.02
C GLN A 30 12.35 -13.60 12.91
N ALA A 31 11.13 -13.17 13.25
CA ALA A 31 10.07 -12.93 12.27
C ALA A 31 10.45 -11.77 11.34
N VAL A 32 10.94 -10.66 11.88
CA VAL A 32 11.39 -9.50 11.11
C VAL A 32 12.61 -9.83 10.25
N THR A 33 13.57 -10.58 10.79
CA THR A 33 14.71 -11.08 10.00
C THR A 33 14.22 -11.93 8.81
N ARG A 34 13.24 -12.81 9.03
CA ARG A 34 12.66 -13.63 7.96
C ARG A 34 11.99 -12.78 6.88
N TRP A 35 11.37 -11.65 7.22
CA TRP A 35 10.80 -10.73 6.23
C TRP A 35 11.85 -10.23 5.25
N LEU A 36 13.00 -9.78 5.75
CA LEU A 36 14.09 -9.25 4.91
C LEU A 36 14.78 -10.34 4.07
N VAL A 37 14.77 -11.59 4.55
CA VAL A 37 15.32 -12.74 3.81
C VAL A 37 14.36 -13.22 2.72
N VAL A 38 13.07 -13.36 3.05
CA VAL A 38 12.01 -13.78 2.10
C VAL A 38 11.58 -12.62 1.20
N ASP A 39 11.96 -11.40 1.56
CA ASP A 39 11.66 -10.16 0.85
C ASP A 39 10.14 -9.93 0.69
N ASP A 40 9.39 -10.19 1.78
CA ASP A 40 7.95 -9.94 1.84
C ASP A 40 7.46 -9.77 3.29
N THR A 41 6.48 -8.88 3.47
CA THR A 41 5.74 -8.70 4.74
C THR A 41 4.40 -8.04 4.47
N LYS A 42 3.54 -7.94 5.50
CA LYS A 42 2.27 -7.24 5.44
C LYS A 42 2.44 -5.74 5.58
N LEU A 43 1.64 -4.99 4.83
CA LEU A 43 1.56 -3.53 4.89
C LEU A 43 1.25 -3.04 6.32
N SER A 44 0.33 -3.72 7.01
CA SER A 44 -0.03 -3.43 8.42
C SER A 44 1.18 -3.31 9.33
N TYR A 45 2.18 -4.19 9.20
CA TYR A 45 3.35 -4.16 10.06
C TYR A 45 4.27 -2.97 9.79
N VAL A 46 4.44 -2.58 8.53
CA VAL A 46 5.29 -1.43 8.18
C VAL A 46 4.64 -0.12 8.61
N ILE A 47 3.31 0.01 8.46
CA ILE A 47 2.56 1.16 8.97
C ILE A 47 2.63 1.22 10.50
N LYS A 48 2.42 0.10 11.19
CA LYS A 48 2.55 0.05 12.65
C LYS A 48 3.96 0.46 13.12
N PHE A 49 4.99 0.03 12.39
CA PHE A 49 6.35 0.48 12.67
C PHE A 49 6.51 1.98 12.46
N SER A 50 6.01 2.54 11.35
CA SER A 50 6.10 3.99 11.08
C SER A 50 5.40 4.82 12.15
N GLU A 51 4.20 4.40 12.57
CA GLU A 51 3.45 5.03 13.65
C GLU A 51 4.24 5.04 14.97
N ALA A 52 4.87 3.90 15.32
CA ALA A 52 5.65 3.78 16.55
C ALA A 52 6.88 4.69 16.59
N ILE A 53 7.46 5.01 15.43
CA ILE A 53 8.61 5.92 15.31
C ILE A 53 8.20 7.37 14.97
N GLY A 54 6.90 7.68 14.97
CA GLY A 54 6.40 9.03 14.69
C GLY A 54 6.55 9.47 13.23
N CYS A 55 6.55 8.54 12.29
CA CYS A 55 6.60 8.81 10.86
C CYS A 55 5.27 8.44 10.19
N ASP A 56 4.94 9.16 9.13
CA ASP A 56 3.96 8.75 8.14
C ASP A 56 4.62 7.81 7.12
N PHE A 57 3.88 6.79 6.72
CA PHE A 57 4.28 5.89 5.66
C PHE A 57 3.27 5.99 4.51
N LEU A 58 3.76 6.36 3.33
CA LEU A 58 2.93 6.62 2.18
C LEU A 58 3.28 5.67 1.03
N ILE A 59 2.24 5.20 0.35
CA ILE A 59 2.34 4.47 -0.91
C ILE A 59 1.46 5.18 -1.93
N SER A 60 1.99 5.40 -3.13
CA SER A 60 1.22 5.87 -4.28
C SER A 60 1.53 5.06 -5.53
N TYR A 61 0.54 4.99 -6.42
CA TYR A 61 0.74 4.53 -7.79
C TYR A 61 0.74 5.72 -8.73
N GLU A 62 1.77 5.84 -9.56
CA GLU A 62 1.70 6.67 -10.76
C GLU A 62 0.99 5.87 -11.84
N VAL A 63 -0.23 6.30 -12.14
CA VAL A 63 -1.11 5.67 -13.13
C VAL A 63 -1.00 6.48 -14.41
N PRO A 64 -0.68 5.86 -15.56
CA PRO A 64 -0.67 6.53 -16.86
C PRO A 64 -2.00 7.26 -17.12
N GLU A 65 -1.96 8.43 -17.76
CA GLU A 65 -3.17 9.17 -18.11
C GLU A 65 -4.01 8.37 -19.12
N VAL A 66 -5.08 7.73 -18.64
CA VAL A 66 -6.07 7.08 -19.50
C VAL A 66 -7.17 8.08 -19.81
N SER A 67 -7.40 8.41 -21.08
CA SER A 67 -8.53 9.23 -21.51
C SER A 67 -9.84 8.49 -21.20
N GLN A 68 -10.51 8.87 -20.13
CA GLN A 68 -11.82 8.31 -19.81
C GLN A 68 -12.88 8.92 -20.73
N GLU A 69 -13.51 8.12 -21.61
CA GLU A 69 -14.82 8.46 -22.16
C GLU A 69 -15.84 8.40 -21.02
N ARG A 70 -15.98 9.53 -20.30
CA ARG A 70 -16.94 9.65 -19.19
C ARG A 70 -18.31 10.01 -19.76
N THR A 71 -19.29 9.16 -19.51
CA THR A 71 -20.67 9.63 -19.38
C THR A 71 -20.71 10.53 -18.15
N ASN A 72 -20.68 11.84 -18.37
CA ASN A 72 -20.71 12.86 -17.33
C ASN A 72 -22.02 12.79 -16.52
N MET A 73 -21.95 12.42 -15.24
CA MET A 73 -22.97 12.84 -14.27
C MET A 73 -22.29 13.36 -13.00
N ALA A 74 -22.39 14.68 -12.80
CA ALA A 74 -21.80 15.44 -11.70
C ALA A 74 -22.25 14.97 -10.29
N ILE A 75 -23.31 14.16 -10.22
CA ILE A 75 -23.84 13.56 -8.99
C ILE A 75 -22.85 12.56 -8.36
N ASP A 76 -22.08 11.83 -9.19
CA ASP A 76 -21.11 10.85 -8.71
C ASP A 76 -19.92 11.50 -7.99
N LYS A 77 -19.47 12.69 -8.41
CA LYS A 77 -18.32 13.37 -7.79
C LYS A 77 -18.58 13.81 -6.34
N ALA A 78 -19.80 14.22 -6.01
CA ALA A 78 -20.14 14.70 -4.67
C ALA A 78 -20.41 13.55 -3.69
N LEU A 79 -21.04 12.47 -4.14
CA LEU A 79 -21.10 11.20 -3.41
C LEU A 79 -19.68 10.65 -3.21
N PHE A 80 -18.85 10.65 -4.26
CA PHE A 80 -17.44 10.24 -4.24
C PHE A 80 -16.59 10.99 -3.22
N ASN A 81 -16.68 12.32 -3.09
CA ASN A 81 -15.92 13.03 -2.07
C ASN A 81 -16.33 12.62 -0.63
N LYS A 82 -17.61 12.33 -0.40
CA LYS A 82 -18.08 11.78 0.89
C LYS A 82 -17.61 10.35 1.13
N THR A 83 -17.57 9.49 0.10
CA THR A 83 -17.09 8.11 0.24
C THR A 83 -15.56 8.04 0.35
N ILE A 84 -14.83 8.88 -0.38
CA ILE A 84 -13.37 9.04 -0.31
C ILE A 84 -12.94 9.44 1.10
N GLN A 85 -13.65 10.36 1.76
CA GLN A 85 -13.33 10.73 3.15
C GLN A 85 -13.37 9.51 4.09
N GLY A 86 -14.31 8.57 3.90
CA GLY A 86 -14.37 7.32 4.65
C GLY A 86 -13.43 6.21 4.16
N PHE A 87 -12.92 6.30 2.93
CA PHE A 87 -11.90 5.40 2.37
C PHE A 87 -10.47 5.87 2.62
N MET A 88 -10.24 7.15 2.92
CA MET A 88 -8.92 7.72 3.18
C MET A 88 -8.29 7.20 4.47
N ASP A 89 -9.11 6.67 5.39
CA ASP A 89 -8.65 5.98 6.60
C ASP A 89 -8.20 4.52 6.34
N SER A 90 -8.41 3.99 5.12
CA SER A 90 -8.00 2.64 4.70
C SER A 90 -6.52 2.65 4.33
N ARG A 91 -5.75 1.68 4.84
CA ARG A 91 -4.36 1.46 4.44
C ARG A 91 -4.23 1.16 2.94
N LEU A 92 -5.28 0.61 2.32
CA LEU A 92 -5.36 0.34 0.88
C LEU A 92 -6.04 1.47 0.06
N ALA A 93 -6.17 2.68 0.60
CA ALA A 93 -6.73 3.83 -0.13
C ALA A 93 -6.02 4.07 -1.47
N PHE A 94 -4.69 3.93 -1.52
CA PHE A 94 -3.88 4.11 -2.73
C PHE A 94 -4.29 3.14 -3.85
N LEU A 95 -4.54 1.86 -3.52
CA LEU A 95 -4.99 0.85 -4.48
C LEU A 95 -6.40 1.12 -4.96
N ARG A 96 -7.31 1.50 -4.05
CA ARG A 96 -8.70 1.86 -4.39
C ARG A 96 -8.73 3.03 -5.37
N LEU A 97 -7.92 4.05 -5.12
CA LEU A 97 -7.80 5.23 -5.98
C LEU A 97 -7.28 4.85 -7.37
N ALA A 98 -6.26 4.02 -7.46
CA ALA A 98 -5.66 3.60 -8.74
C ALA A 98 -6.62 2.74 -9.59
N LEU A 99 -7.33 1.79 -8.97
CA LEU A 99 -8.36 1.00 -9.65
C LEU A 99 -9.50 1.87 -10.17
N TRP A 100 -9.92 2.87 -9.39
CA TRP A 100 -10.93 3.82 -9.84
C TRP A 100 -10.44 4.68 -11.01
N LYS A 101 -9.21 5.22 -10.94
CA LYS A 101 -8.61 6.02 -12.02
C LYS A 101 -8.55 5.26 -13.35
N THR A 102 -8.34 3.95 -13.29
CA THR A 102 -8.26 3.10 -14.49
C THR A 102 -9.57 2.41 -14.85
N ASN A 103 -10.65 2.65 -14.09
CA ASN A 103 -11.92 1.92 -14.23
C ASN A 103 -11.73 0.39 -14.18
N THR A 104 -10.75 -0.09 -13.40
CA THR A 104 -10.41 -1.51 -13.30
C THR A 104 -11.27 -2.19 -12.24
N THR A 105 -11.97 -3.26 -12.64
CA THR A 105 -12.75 -4.07 -11.71
C THR A 105 -11.87 -5.05 -10.92
N TYR A 106 -12.35 -5.53 -9.77
CA TYR A 106 -11.60 -6.52 -8.98
C TYR A 106 -11.41 -7.84 -9.72
N THR A 107 -12.34 -8.22 -10.60
CA THR A 107 -12.22 -9.40 -11.45
C THR A 107 -11.09 -9.21 -12.46
N ALA A 108 -11.09 -8.08 -13.18
CA ALA A 108 -10.04 -7.78 -14.16
C ALA A 108 -8.63 -7.73 -13.52
N LEU A 109 -8.52 -7.16 -12.32
CA LEU A 109 -7.27 -7.17 -11.56
C LEU A 109 -6.86 -8.60 -11.17
N ALA A 110 -7.81 -9.40 -10.67
CA ALA A 110 -7.53 -10.77 -10.25
C ALA A 110 -7.07 -11.63 -11.44
N ASP A 111 -7.72 -11.49 -12.60
CA ASP A 111 -7.36 -12.20 -13.82
C ASP A 111 -5.94 -11.86 -14.28
N LYS A 112 -5.58 -10.57 -14.26
CA LYS A 112 -4.21 -10.10 -14.56
C LYS A 112 -3.14 -10.67 -13.62
N LEU A 113 -3.49 -10.88 -12.35
CA LEU A 113 -2.58 -11.42 -11.34
C LEU A 113 -2.60 -12.95 -11.27
N GLY A 114 -3.47 -13.64 -12.03
CA GLY A 114 -3.68 -15.09 -11.90
C GLY A 114 -4.25 -15.49 -10.52
N LEU A 115 -5.05 -14.63 -9.91
CA LEU A 115 -5.65 -14.83 -8.59
C LEU A 115 -7.17 -14.97 -8.67
N SER A 116 -7.78 -15.43 -7.58
CA SER A 116 -9.24 -15.37 -7.46
C SER A 116 -9.71 -13.96 -7.10
N ARG A 117 -10.88 -13.57 -7.61
CA ARG A 117 -11.56 -12.31 -7.20
C ARG A 117 -11.68 -12.20 -5.68
N SER A 118 -11.97 -13.32 -5.00
CA SER A 118 -12.06 -13.39 -3.54
C SER A 118 -10.76 -13.01 -2.84
N SER A 119 -9.59 -13.28 -3.44
CA SER A 119 -8.30 -12.88 -2.88
C SER A 119 -8.16 -11.35 -2.85
N VAL A 120 -8.47 -10.68 -3.96
CA VAL A 120 -8.46 -9.21 -4.06
C VAL A 120 -9.47 -8.60 -3.10
N GLN A 121 -10.68 -9.17 -3.03
CA GLN A 121 -11.72 -8.71 -2.10
C GLN A 121 -11.28 -8.87 -0.65
N ASN A 122 -10.65 -9.99 -0.29
CA ASN A 122 -10.15 -10.24 1.06
C ASN A 122 -9.09 -9.22 1.48
N TRP A 123 -8.22 -8.77 0.58
CA TRP A 123 -7.25 -7.71 0.90
C TRP A 123 -7.97 -6.42 1.28
N LEU A 124 -8.94 -6.01 0.45
CA LEU A 124 -9.70 -4.78 0.66
C LEU A 124 -10.60 -4.83 1.90
N MET A 125 -11.14 -5.99 2.24
CA MET A 125 -11.96 -6.18 3.46
C MET A 125 -11.11 -6.21 4.73
N LYS A 126 -9.95 -6.89 4.70
CA LYS A 126 -9.00 -6.90 5.83
C LYS A 126 -8.15 -5.64 5.90
N ASP A 127 -8.29 -4.77 4.90
CA ASP A 127 -7.48 -3.58 4.69
C ASP A 127 -5.97 -3.89 4.62
N ASP A 128 -5.57 -5.12 4.28
CA ASP A 128 -4.17 -5.55 4.35
C ASP A 128 -3.72 -6.32 3.12
N ILE A 129 -2.47 -6.10 2.73
CA ILE A 129 -1.85 -6.73 1.57
C ILE A 129 -0.37 -7.00 1.86
N SER A 130 0.21 -8.00 1.19
CA SER A 130 1.66 -8.20 1.21
C SER A 130 2.35 -7.27 0.21
N PHE A 131 3.55 -6.79 0.51
CA PHE A 131 4.32 -5.92 -0.40
C PHE A 131 4.57 -6.56 -1.77
N ARG A 132 4.79 -7.87 -1.82
CA ARG A 132 4.89 -8.59 -3.10
C ARG A 132 3.72 -8.28 -4.05
N TYR A 133 2.49 -8.25 -3.53
CA TYR A 133 1.33 -7.96 -4.38
C TYR A 133 1.21 -6.48 -4.74
N ILE A 134 1.72 -5.56 -3.92
CA ILE A 134 1.76 -4.13 -4.27
C ILE A 134 2.60 -3.92 -5.54
N TYR A 135 3.78 -4.57 -5.60
CA TYR A 135 4.65 -4.51 -6.78
C TYR A 135 4.09 -5.31 -7.96
N LEU A 136 3.54 -6.52 -7.74
CA LEU A 136 2.91 -7.29 -8.83
C LEU A 136 1.73 -6.57 -9.47
N ILE A 137 0.93 -5.84 -8.70
CA ILE A 137 -0.14 -4.98 -9.24
C ILE A 137 0.45 -3.91 -10.14
N ALA A 138 1.53 -3.27 -9.71
CA ALA A 138 2.20 -2.24 -10.48
C ALA A 138 2.70 -2.80 -11.82
N GLU A 139 3.39 -3.94 -11.77
CA GLU A 139 3.90 -4.62 -12.96
C GLU A 139 2.78 -5.06 -13.91
N ALA A 140 1.72 -5.69 -13.40
CA ALA A 140 0.59 -6.16 -14.21
C ALA A 140 -0.24 -5.02 -14.84
N MET A 141 -0.14 -3.82 -14.28
CA MET A 141 -0.87 -2.64 -14.72
C MET A 141 0.00 -1.61 -15.44
N ASP A 142 1.31 -1.86 -15.53
CA ASP A 142 2.30 -0.91 -16.04
C ASP A 142 2.26 0.44 -15.28
N TRP A 143 2.21 0.36 -13.94
CA TRP A 143 2.24 1.51 -13.03
C TRP A 143 3.57 1.58 -12.29
N THR A 144 3.95 2.78 -11.88
CA THR A 144 5.08 2.99 -10.96
C THR A 144 4.57 2.98 -9.52
N VAL A 145 5.32 2.36 -8.60
CA VAL A 145 5.04 2.43 -7.15
C VAL A 145 6.03 3.36 -6.49
N ASP A 146 5.53 4.38 -5.82
CA ASP A 146 6.33 5.22 -4.92
C ASP A 146 6.03 4.85 -3.48
N ILE A 147 7.09 4.62 -2.72
CA ILE A 147 7.02 4.25 -1.31
C ILE A 147 8.01 5.13 -0.55
N TYR A 148 7.53 5.84 0.46
CA TYR A 148 8.40 6.71 1.27
C TYR A 148 7.90 6.88 2.71
N PHE A 149 8.85 7.11 3.61
CA PHE A 149 8.60 7.55 4.98
C PHE A 149 8.71 9.07 5.03
N ARG A 150 7.77 9.73 5.70
CA ARG A 150 7.77 11.16 5.96
C ARG A 150 7.73 11.39 7.47
N ALA A 151 8.56 12.29 7.99
CA ALA A 151 8.44 12.68 9.38
C ALA A 151 7.08 13.37 9.60
N LYS A 152 6.35 13.01 10.66
CA LYS A 152 5.15 13.76 11.02
C LYS A 152 5.59 15.18 11.40
N GLU A 153 5.04 16.19 10.71
CA GLU A 153 5.17 17.55 11.20
C GLU A 153 4.54 17.59 12.60
N LYS A 154 5.28 18.08 13.59
CA LYS A 154 4.69 18.35 14.91
C LYS A 154 3.59 19.37 14.67
N ALA A 155 2.34 18.98 14.89
CA ALA A 155 1.27 19.96 15.06
C ALA A 155 1.67 20.83 16.25
N GLU A 156 2.05 22.08 15.97
CA GLU A 156 2.23 23.14 16.96
C GLU A 156 0.91 23.46 17.68
#